data_AF-A0A3N5QPZ4-F1
#
_entry.id   AF-A0A3N5QPZ4-F1
#
_cell.length_a   1.000
_cell.length_b   1.000
_cell.length_c   1.000
_cell.angle_alpha   90.00
_cell.angle_beta   90.00
_cell.angle_gamma   90.00
#
_symmetry.space_group_name_H-M   'P 1'
#
loop_
_entity.id
_entity.type
_entity.pdbx_description
1 polymer ?
#
loop_
_entity_poly.entity_id
_entity_poly.type
_entity_poly.pdbx_seq_one_letter_code
_entity_poly.pdbx_strand_id
1 'polypeptide(L)'
;MSKSSIFKKNRLDAKQLRTVAERRFGDANALRDTGLNPRANGAMYLGGFVVECLLKAKLLERFPWLENDHPPQGRSKEDSHLWSLCYRSHALDEILAKVPAVTEKLSQLEQREANRLTQSLKSICADWTIFARYSTHNANINDARAFLDKIKEIKKWLT
;
A
#
# COMPACT_ATOMS: atom_id res chain seq x y z
N MET A 1 9.70 29.61 -18.51
CA MET A 1 9.32 28.19 -18.29
C MET A 1 9.09 27.99 -16.80
N SER A 2 7.86 27.66 -16.37
CA SER A 2 7.58 27.36 -14.96
C SER A 2 8.27 26.05 -14.58
N LYS A 3 9.14 26.07 -13.56
CA LYS A 3 9.80 24.86 -13.05
C LYS A 3 8.74 23.92 -12.50
N SER A 4 8.56 22.76 -13.12
CA SER A 4 7.76 21.68 -12.56
C SER A 4 8.40 21.25 -11.24
N SER A 5 7.75 21.56 -10.12
CA SER A 5 8.19 21.12 -8.79
C SER A 5 7.61 19.75 -8.46
N ILE A 6 8.43 18.84 -7.94
CA ILE A 6 7.97 17.54 -7.43
C ILE A 6 7.02 17.67 -6.24
N PHE A 7 6.97 18.85 -5.60
CA PHE A 7 6.09 19.17 -4.47
C PHE A 7 4.80 19.87 -4.91
N LYS A 8 4.58 20.05 -6.22
CA LYS A 8 3.32 20.60 -6.72
C LYS A 8 2.17 19.65 -6.36
N LYS A 9 1.14 20.18 -5.72
CA LYS A 9 -0.11 19.44 -5.49
C LYS A 9 -0.75 19.13 -6.84
N ASN A 10 -0.87 17.84 -7.13
CA ASN A 10 -1.62 17.35 -8.27
C ASN A 10 -2.77 16.51 -7.76
N ARG A 11 -3.85 16.45 -8.54
CA ARG A 11 -4.96 15.54 -8.30
C ARG A 11 -4.42 14.12 -8.18
N LEU A 12 -4.79 13.42 -7.11
CA LEU A 12 -4.38 12.04 -6.91
C LEU A 12 -5.26 11.15 -7.78
N ASP A 13 -4.64 10.31 -8.59
CA ASP A 13 -5.34 9.31 -9.39
C ASP A 13 -4.76 7.91 -9.19
N ALA A 14 -5.53 6.88 -9.55
CA ALA A 14 -5.12 5.49 -9.37
C ALA A 14 -3.86 5.12 -10.18
N LYS A 15 -3.62 5.76 -11.32
CA LYS A 15 -2.44 5.51 -12.17
C LYS A 15 -1.17 6.10 -11.55
N GLN A 16 -1.25 7.27 -10.95
CA GLN A 16 -0.17 7.88 -10.18
C GLN A 16 0.22 7.00 -9.01
N LEU A 17 -0.75 6.52 -8.23
CA LEU A 17 -0.49 5.62 -7.10
C LEU A 17 0.20 4.32 -7.53
N ARG A 18 -0.24 3.69 -8.63
CA ARG A 18 0.45 2.52 -9.19
C ARG A 18 1.88 2.83 -9.65
N THR A 19 2.08 3.98 -10.29
CA THR A 19 3.40 4.42 -10.74
C THR A 19 4.34 4.64 -9.56
N VAL A 20 3.84 5.25 -8.47
CA VAL A 20 4.58 5.42 -7.23
C VAL A 20 4.87 4.06 -6.59
N ALA A 21 3.89 3.15 -6.53
CA ALA A 21 4.08 1.80 -6.02
C ALA A 21 5.19 1.05 -6.77
N GLU A 22 5.25 1.14 -8.10
CA GLU A 22 6.33 0.51 -8.88
C GLU A 22 7.70 1.08 -8.49
N ARG A 23 7.83 2.41 -8.47
CA ARG A 23 9.10 3.09 -8.13
C ARG A 23 9.55 2.72 -6.72
N ARG A 24 8.64 2.76 -5.74
CA ARG A 24 8.94 2.44 -4.34
C ARG A 24 9.27 0.97 -4.13
N PHE A 25 8.69 0.08 -4.93
CA PHE A 25 9.10 -1.32 -4.93
C PHE A 25 10.52 -1.46 -5.50
N GLY A 26 10.88 -0.72 -6.54
CA GLY A 26 12.26 -0.61 -7.04
C GLY A 26 13.23 -0.14 -5.95
N ASP A 27 12.90 0.95 -5.26
CA ASP A 27 13.70 1.48 -4.14
C ASP A 27 13.83 0.46 -2.99
N ALA A 28 12.76 -0.27 -2.66
CA ALA A 28 12.77 -1.31 -1.64
C ALA A 28 13.73 -2.45 -2.01
N ASN A 29 13.71 -2.89 -3.28
CA ASN A 29 14.64 -3.90 -3.78
C ASN A 29 16.09 -3.40 -3.75
N ALA A 30 16.34 -2.13 -4.09
CA ALA A 30 17.68 -1.55 -4.00
C ALA A 30 18.22 -1.59 -2.56
N LEU A 31 17.38 -1.31 -1.55
CA LEU A 31 17.76 -1.44 -0.14
C LEU A 31 18.00 -2.90 0.26
N ARG A 32 17.14 -3.83 -0.17
CA ARG A 32 17.30 -5.28 0.04
C ARG A 32 18.63 -5.80 -0.52
N ASP A 33 18.98 -5.35 -1.72
CA ASP A 33 20.14 -5.85 -2.47
C ASP A 33 21.48 -5.39 -1.88
N THR A 34 21.46 -4.41 -0.98
CA THR A 34 22.67 -4.05 -0.19
C THR A 34 23.14 -5.19 0.71
N GLY A 35 22.25 -6.11 1.11
CA GLY A 35 22.59 -7.17 2.06
C GLY A 35 22.82 -6.70 3.51
N LEU A 36 22.64 -5.41 3.80
CA LEU A 36 22.99 -4.81 5.09
C LEU A 36 21.78 -4.75 6.03
N ASN A 37 21.90 -5.31 7.23
CA ASN A 37 20.85 -5.23 8.27
C ASN A 37 20.36 -3.79 8.56
N PRO A 38 21.22 -2.75 8.61
CA PRO A 38 20.77 -1.36 8.75
C PRO A 38 19.80 -0.85 7.67
N ARG A 39 19.65 -1.57 6.54
CA ARG A 39 18.72 -1.23 5.46
C ARG A 39 17.42 -2.02 5.48
N ALA A 40 17.32 -3.07 6.32
CA ALA A 40 16.17 -3.97 6.37
C ALA A 40 14.86 -3.25 6.69
N ASN A 41 14.83 -2.44 7.75
CA ASN A 41 13.63 -1.67 8.13
C ASN A 41 13.20 -0.71 7.01
N GLY A 42 14.16 -0.05 6.35
CA GLY A 42 13.86 0.84 5.21
C GLY A 42 13.26 0.09 4.02
N ALA A 43 13.79 -1.11 3.73
CA ALA A 43 13.26 -1.97 2.68
C ALA A 43 11.82 -2.43 2.99
N MET A 44 11.57 -2.88 4.22
CA MET A 44 10.22 -3.26 4.67
C MET A 44 9.27 -2.05 4.69
N TYR A 45 9.75 -0.87 5.09
CA TYR A 45 8.98 0.37 5.07
C TYR A 45 8.48 0.70 3.67
N LEU A 46 9.38 0.71 2.69
CA LEU A 46 9.00 0.97 1.31
C LEU A 46 8.08 -0.14 0.78
N GLY A 47 8.31 -1.40 1.17
CA GLY A 47 7.43 -2.51 0.84
C GLY A 47 5.98 -2.34 1.33
N GLY A 48 5.78 -1.97 2.59
CA GLY A 48 4.44 -1.71 3.12
C GLY A 48 3.78 -0.51 2.44
N PHE A 49 4.56 0.54 2.13
CA PHE A 49 4.08 1.70 1.39
C PHE A 49 3.62 1.36 -0.04
N VAL A 50 4.23 0.37 -0.70
CA VAL A 50 3.77 -0.16 -2.00
C VAL A 50 2.34 -0.69 -1.89
N VAL A 51 2.06 -1.52 -0.86
CA VAL A 51 0.71 -2.08 -0.65
C VAL A 51 -0.29 -0.98 -0.31
N GLU A 52 0.09 0.00 0.50
CA GLU A 52 -0.74 1.16 0.78
C GLU A 52 -1.13 1.91 -0.50
N CYS A 53 -0.17 2.21 -1.38
CA CYS A 53 -0.44 2.88 -2.65
C CYS A 53 -1.42 2.07 -3.52
N LEU A 54 -1.23 0.76 -3.62
CA LEU A 54 -2.07 -0.08 -4.48
C LEU A 54 -3.49 -0.24 -3.92
N LEU A 55 -3.65 -0.37 -2.60
CA LEU A 55 -4.98 -0.40 -1.97
C LEU A 55 -5.69 0.95 -2.12
N LYS A 56 -4.99 2.07 -1.96
CA LYS A 56 -5.55 3.41 -2.23
C LYS A 56 -5.92 3.58 -3.71
N ALA A 57 -5.17 3.00 -4.65
CA ALA A 57 -5.55 2.98 -6.05
C ALA A 57 -6.88 2.22 -6.27
N LYS A 58 -7.05 1.05 -5.64
CA LYS A 58 -8.31 0.30 -5.66
C LYS A 58 -9.47 1.07 -5.01
N LEU A 59 -9.19 1.83 -3.96
CA LEU A 59 -10.18 2.69 -3.31
C LEU A 59 -10.65 3.81 -4.24
N LEU A 60 -9.72 4.47 -4.95
CA LEU A 60 -10.05 5.49 -5.96
C LEU A 60 -10.86 4.91 -7.12
N GLU A 61 -10.53 3.71 -7.58
CA GLU A 61 -11.29 3.02 -8.64
C GLU A 61 -12.73 2.73 -8.23
N ARG A 62 -12.93 2.32 -6.97
CA ARG A 62 -14.26 2.06 -6.42
C ARG A 62 -15.05 3.34 -6.15
N PHE A 63 -14.36 4.40 -5.76
CA PHE A 63 -14.96 5.68 -5.39
C PHE A 63 -14.28 6.87 -6.12
N PRO A 64 -14.53 7.06 -7.43
CA PRO A 64 -13.80 8.05 -8.24
C PRO A 64 -13.92 9.51 -7.76
N TRP A 65 -14.96 9.82 -6.97
CA TRP A 65 -15.12 11.15 -6.37
C TRP A 65 -13.99 11.48 -5.37
N LEU A 66 -13.29 10.47 -4.83
CA LEU A 66 -12.14 10.63 -3.95
C LEU A 66 -10.92 11.23 -4.63
N GLU A 67 -10.83 11.25 -5.97
CA GLU A 67 -9.71 11.90 -6.65
C GLU A 67 -9.66 13.42 -6.38
N ASN A 68 -10.73 14.02 -5.87
CA ASN A 68 -10.72 15.41 -5.40
C ASN A 68 -10.08 15.48 -4.01
N ASP A 69 -9.05 16.32 -3.85
CA ASP A 69 -8.27 16.43 -2.61
C ASP A 69 -8.93 17.27 -1.52
N HIS A 70 -10.10 17.85 -1.80
CA HIS A 70 -10.87 18.61 -0.82
C HIS A 70 -11.64 17.67 0.12
N PRO A 71 -11.58 17.92 1.45
CA PRO A 71 -12.44 17.22 2.40
C PRO A 71 -13.91 17.33 1.96
N PRO A 72 -14.70 16.27 2.09
CA PRO A 72 -16.08 16.26 1.64
C PRO A 72 -16.98 17.06 2.60
N GLN A 73 -16.91 18.40 2.51
CA GLN A 73 -17.76 19.30 3.29
C GLN A 73 -19.25 19.02 3.00
N GLY A 74 -20.05 18.86 4.05
CA GLY A 74 -21.49 18.60 3.92
C GLY A 74 -21.86 17.19 3.46
N ARG A 75 -20.90 16.25 3.35
CA ARG A 75 -21.20 14.84 3.04
C ARG A 75 -21.38 13.98 4.28
N SER A 76 -21.74 12.72 4.05
CA SER A 76 -21.94 11.72 5.11
C SER A 76 -20.67 11.46 5.92
N LYS A 77 -20.84 10.90 7.13
CA LYS A 77 -19.72 10.42 7.95
C LYS A 77 -18.90 9.35 7.23
N GLU A 78 -19.55 8.49 6.43
CA GLU A 78 -18.89 7.44 5.64
C GLU A 78 -17.99 8.05 4.56
N ASP A 79 -18.46 9.08 3.84
CA ASP A 79 -17.64 9.76 2.84
C ASP A 79 -16.43 10.45 3.50
N SER A 80 -16.63 11.07 4.65
CA SER A 80 -15.54 11.69 5.42
C SER A 80 -14.50 10.64 5.87
N HIS A 81 -14.97 9.44 6.24
CA HIS A 81 -14.12 8.33 6.61
C HIS A 81 -13.35 7.76 5.41
N LEU A 82 -14.01 7.53 4.25
CA LEU A 82 -13.35 7.10 3.01
C LEU A 82 -12.29 8.11 2.53
N TRP A 83 -12.59 9.40 2.62
CA TRP A 83 -11.63 10.45 2.32
C TRP A 83 -10.44 10.41 3.28
N SER A 84 -10.68 10.21 4.58
CA SER A 84 -9.60 10.01 5.56
C SER A 84 -8.75 8.79 5.24
N LEU A 85 -9.36 7.65 4.91
CA LEU A 85 -8.65 6.44 4.48
C LEU A 85 -7.75 6.68 3.27
N CYS A 86 -8.22 7.48 2.30
CA CYS A 86 -7.43 7.80 1.11
C CYS A 86 -6.27 8.76 1.40
N TYR A 87 -6.50 9.85 2.15
CA TYR A 87 -5.57 10.98 2.24
C TYR A 87 -4.82 11.14 3.56
N ARG A 88 -5.30 10.56 4.67
CA ARG A 88 -4.78 10.83 6.03
C ARG A 88 -4.47 9.59 6.85
N SER A 89 -5.17 8.50 6.63
CA SER A 89 -4.99 7.26 7.36
C SER A 89 -4.04 6.32 6.63
N HIS A 90 -3.52 5.40 7.42
CA HIS A 90 -2.66 4.29 7.02
C HIS A 90 -3.20 2.95 7.57
N ALA A 91 -4.49 2.88 7.88
CA ALA A 91 -5.17 1.67 8.33
C ALA A 91 -5.49 0.77 7.10
N LEU A 92 -4.53 -0.06 6.70
CA LEU A 92 -4.63 -0.86 5.47
C LEU A 92 -5.70 -1.95 5.56
N ASP A 93 -5.95 -2.47 6.75
CA ASP A 93 -7.05 -3.38 7.06
C ASP A 93 -8.42 -2.71 6.81
N GLU A 94 -8.59 -1.47 7.26
CA GLU A 94 -9.79 -0.68 6.99
C GLU A 94 -9.94 -0.37 5.50
N ILE A 95 -8.85 0.01 4.80
CA ILE A 95 -8.89 0.21 3.35
C ILE A 95 -9.29 -1.09 2.63
N LEU A 96 -8.69 -2.22 3.01
CA LEU A 96 -8.97 -3.53 2.42
C LEU A 96 -10.46 -3.92 2.59
N ALA A 97 -11.05 -3.65 3.76
CA ALA A 97 -12.47 -3.87 3.99
C ALA A 97 -13.37 -3.03 3.06
N LYS A 98 -12.89 -1.87 2.60
CA LYS A 98 -13.58 -1.02 1.60
C LYS A 98 -13.30 -1.44 0.15
N VAL A 99 -12.56 -2.51 -0.13
CA VAL A 99 -12.32 -3.04 -1.49
C VAL A 99 -12.43 -4.58 -1.56
N PRO A 100 -13.60 -5.18 -1.23
CA PRO A 100 -13.76 -6.64 -1.07
C PRO A 100 -13.49 -7.44 -2.35
N ALA A 101 -13.67 -6.82 -3.53
CA ALA A 101 -13.32 -7.41 -4.82
C ALA A 101 -11.84 -7.86 -4.90
N VAL A 102 -10.94 -7.23 -4.13
CA VAL A 102 -9.55 -7.65 -4.02
C VAL A 102 -9.46 -9.02 -3.35
N THR A 103 -10.10 -9.19 -2.19
CA THR A 103 -10.09 -10.46 -1.45
C THR A 103 -10.84 -11.56 -2.19
N GLU A 104 -11.95 -11.24 -2.83
CA GLU A 104 -12.71 -12.19 -3.66
C GLU A 104 -11.87 -12.71 -4.83
N LYS A 105 -11.19 -11.81 -5.54
CA LYS A 105 -10.29 -12.17 -6.64
C LYS A 105 -9.15 -13.08 -6.16
N LEU A 106 -8.53 -12.77 -5.02
CA LEU A 106 -7.48 -13.62 -4.45
C LEU A 106 -8.04 -15.01 -4.10
N SER A 107 -9.16 -15.09 -3.38
CA SER A 107 -9.81 -16.37 -3.05
C SER A 107 -10.14 -17.22 -4.28
N GLN A 108 -10.56 -16.60 -5.39
CA GLN A 108 -10.84 -17.31 -6.65
C GLN A 108 -9.58 -17.85 -7.33
N LEU A 109 -8.46 -17.15 -7.23
CA LEU A 109 -7.18 -17.62 -7.80
C LEU A 109 -6.59 -18.77 -6.99
N GLU A 110 -6.91 -18.82 -5.70
CA GLU A 110 -6.42 -19.82 -4.75
C GLU A 110 -7.23 -21.13 -4.75
N GLN A 111 -7.99 -21.44 -5.79
CA GLN A 111 -8.80 -22.68 -5.93
C GLN A 111 -8.04 -24.01 -5.62
N ARG A 112 -6.72 -23.97 -5.40
CA ARG A 112 -5.86 -25.11 -5.01
C ARG A 112 -4.95 -24.88 -3.79
N GLU A 113 -4.80 -23.65 -3.28
CA GLU A 113 -3.92 -23.33 -2.14
C GLU A 113 -4.73 -22.76 -0.97
N ALA A 114 -4.33 -23.08 0.27
CA ALA A 114 -5.08 -22.82 1.50
C ALA A 114 -5.18 -21.33 1.90
N ASN A 115 -5.84 -20.48 1.11
CA ASN A 115 -6.05 -19.05 1.38
C ASN A 115 -4.75 -18.26 1.67
N ARG A 116 -3.61 -18.73 1.17
CA ARG A 116 -2.27 -18.21 1.44
C ARG A 116 -2.09 -16.76 1.01
N LEU A 117 -2.51 -16.38 -0.20
CA LEU A 117 -2.45 -15.02 -0.74
C LEU A 117 -3.35 -14.09 0.06
N THR A 118 -4.58 -14.55 0.35
CA THR A 118 -5.52 -13.77 1.15
C THR A 118 -4.98 -13.54 2.57
N GLN A 119 -4.43 -14.57 3.20
CA GLN A 119 -3.77 -14.47 4.51
C GLN A 119 -2.50 -13.61 4.44
N SER A 120 -1.71 -13.72 3.38
CA SER A 120 -0.50 -12.91 3.19
C SER A 120 -0.85 -11.43 3.05
N LEU A 121 -1.87 -11.07 2.27
CA LEU A 121 -2.35 -9.70 2.18
C LEU A 121 -2.86 -9.19 3.53
N LYS A 122 -3.68 -9.99 4.24
CA LYS A 122 -4.18 -9.61 5.57
C LYS A 122 -3.06 -9.43 6.59
N SER A 123 -2.06 -10.30 6.60
CA SER A 123 -0.86 -10.18 7.44
C SER A 123 -0.11 -8.89 7.12
N ILE A 124 0.15 -8.60 5.85
CA ILE A 124 0.82 -7.34 5.47
C ILE A 124 0.02 -6.12 5.92
N CYS A 125 -1.30 -6.12 5.75
CA CYS A 125 -2.16 -5.03 6.21
C CYS A 125 -2.15 -4.86 7.74
N ALA A 126 -2.13 -5.98 8.48
CA ALA A 126 -2.11 -5.98 9.94
C ALA A 126 -0.74 -5.58 10.52
N ASP A 127 0.35 -5.95 9.84
CA ASP A 127 1.72 -5.65 10.27
C ASP A 127 2.10 -4.20 9.93
N TRP A 128 1.52 -3.63 8.87
CA TRP A 128 1.76 -2.26 8.43
C TRP A 128 1.00 -1.22 9.26
N THR A 129 1.40 -1.09 10.52
CA THR A 129 0.83 -0.12 11.45
C THR A 129 1.71 1.11 11.61
N ILE A 130 1.19 2.15 12.28
CA ILE A 130 2.01 3.28 12.73
C ILE A 130 3.18 2.83 13.61
N PHE A 131 3.01 1.77 14.41
CA PHE A 131 4.06 1.24 15.27
C PHE A 131 5.19 0.61 14.48
N ALA A 132 4.89 -0.06 13.36
CA ALA A 132 5.94 -0.60 12.49
C ALA A 132 6.83 0.51 11.89
N ARG A 133 6.28 1.71 11.68
CA ARG A 133 7.04 2.87 11.12
C ARG A 133 8.02 3.50 12.09
N TYR A 134 7.69 3.43 13.38
CA TYR A 134 8.50 4.01 14.46
C TYR A 134 9.12 2.94 15.35
N SER A 135 9.09 1.67 14.91
CA SER A 135 9.67 0.58 15.68
C SER A 135 11.17 0.79 15.82
N THR A 136 11.66 0.72 17.06
CA THR A 136 13.08 0.71 17.38
C THR A 136 13.71 -0.68 17.19
N HIS A 137 12.89 -1.70 16.92
CA HIS A 137 13.39 -3.04 16.61
C HIS A 137 14.05 -3.05 15.24
N ASN A 138 15.24 -3.64 15.17
CA ASN A 138 15.95 -3.83 13.91
C ASN A 138 15.57 -5.17 13.31
N ALA A 139 14.83 -5.14 12.19
CA ALA A 139 14.69 -6.32 11.35
C ALA A 139 16.05 -6.70 10.77
N ASN A 140 16.23 -7.97 10.45
CA ASN A 140 17.40 -8.41 9.69
C ASN A 140 17.08 -8.41 8.18
N ILE A 141 18.12 -8.46 7.34
CA ILE A 141 17.93 -8.39 5.90
C ILE A 141 17.16 -9.60 5.31
N ASN A 142 17.18 -10.75 5.98
CA ASN A 142 16.41 -11.92 5.56
C ASN A 142 14.90 -11.72 5.82
N ASP A 143 14.53 -11.06 6.92
CA ASP A 143 13.14 -10.67 7.18
C ASP A 143 12.65 -9.74 6.07
N ALA A 144 13.47 -8.76 5.68
CA ALA A 144 13.16 -7.86 4.59
C ALA A 144 13.03 -8.58 3.24
N ARG A 145 13.87 -9.58 2.96
CA ARG A 145 13.75 -10.43 1.75
C ARG A 145 12.41 -11.17 1.74
N ALA A 146 12.11 -11.91 2.80
CA ALA A 146 10.87 -12.67 2.91
C ALA A 146 9.63 -11.77 2.81
N PHE A 147 9.67 -10.59 3.43
CA PHE A 147 8.59 -9.62 3.35
C PHE A 147 8.40 -9.05 1.93
N LEU A 148 9.49 -8.67 1.26
CA LEU A 148 9.42 -8.15 -0.11
C LEU A 148 9.04 -9.22 -1.13
N ASP A 149 9.37 -10.49 -0.90
CA ASP A 149 8.92 -11.59 -1.74
C ASP A 149 7.39 -11.79 -1.63
N LYS A 150 6.82 -11.68 -0.43
CA LYS A 150 5.35 -11.65 -0.25
C LYS A 150 4.72 -10.48 -1.00
N ILE A 151 5.30 -9.27 -0.92
CA ILE A 151 4.79 -8.09 -1.62
C ILE A 151 4.89 -8.26 -3.13
N LYS A 152 6.00 -8.81 -3.64
CA LYS A 152 6.20 -9.09 -5.07
C LYS A 152 5.06 -9.93 -5.63
N GLU A 153 4.63 -10.93 -4.87
CA GLU A 153 3.53 -11.80 -5.23
C GLU A 153 2.18 -11.07 -5.18
N ILE A 154 1.86 -10.43 -4.06
CA ILE A 154 0.58 -9.72 -3.84
C ILE A 154 0.39 -8.57 -4.84
N LYS A 155 1.46 -7.82 -5.16
CA LYS A 155 1.44 -6.70 -6.10
C LYS A 155 0.90 -7.07 -7.48
N LYS A 156 1.13 -8.31 -7.96
CA LYS A 156 0.61 -8.80 -9.25
C LYS A 156 -0.91 -8.77 -9.31
N TRP A 157 -1.57 -8.91 -8.16
CA TRP A 157 -3.03 -9.02 -8.07
C TRP A 157 -3.71 -7.68 -7.74
N LEU A 158 -2.96 -6.77 -7.10
CA LEU A 158 -3.42 -5.42 -6.77
C LEU A 158 -3.23 -4.40 -7.91
N THR A 159 -2.38 -4.68 -8.90
CA THR A 159 -2.19 -3.81 -10.06
C THR A 159 -3.38 -3.90 -11.01
#